data_AF-A0A914EPE0-F1
#
_entry.id   AF-A0A914EPE0-F1
#
_cell.length_a   1.000
_cell.length_b   1.000
_cell.length_c   1.000
_cell.angle_alpha   90.00
_cell.angle_beta   90.00
_cell.angle_gamma   90.00
#
_symmetry.space_group_name_H-M   'P 1'
#
loop_
_entity.id
_entity.type
_entity.pdbx_description
1 polymer ?
#
loop_
_entity_poly.entity_id
_entity_poly.type
_entity_poly.pdbx_seq_one_letter_code
_entity_poly.pdbx_strand_id
1 'polypeptide(L)'
;MHIHRSNQALWVKIELAFNAVAALASIIFTGFLLYDYIKLENDEYNHHQNLPPPNIGKSGWTNRIRIVVFSQIMQSIFYLLSLYWAHRYGLN
;
A
#
# COMPACT_ATOMS: atom_id res chain seq x y z
N MET A 1 -16.27 -14.98 -32.44
CA MET A 1 -16.39 -15.33 -30.99
C MET A 1 -15.05 -15.62 -30.30
N HIS A 2 -14.08 -16.29 -30.95
CA HIS A 2 -12.78 -16.61 -30.33
C HIS A 2 -11.91 -15.39 -29.97
N ILE A 3 -11.86 -14.38 -30.84
CA ILE A 3 -11.03 -13.16 -30.65
C ILE A 3 -11.49 -12.33 -29.44
N HIS A 4 -12.79 -12.34 -29.14
CA HIS A 4 -13.32 -11.56 -28.02
C HIS A 4 -12.93 -12.18 -26.66
N ARG A 5 -12.91 -13.52 -26.57
CA ARG A 5 -12.47 -14.25 -25.37
C ARG A 5 -10.96 -14.15 -25.13
N SER A 6 -10.13 -14.17 -26.18
CA SER A 6 -8.67 -14.02 -26.03
C SER A 6 -8.28 -12.64 -25.52
N ASN A 7 -8.95 -11.59 -26.01
CA ASN A 7 -8.71 -10.22 -25.55
C ASN A 7 -9.12 -10.03 -24.09
N GLN A 8 -10.24 -10.62 -23.66
CA GLN A 8 -10.67 -10.60 -22.25
C GLN A 8 -9.66 -11.31 -21.33
N ALA A 9 -9.13 -12.47 -21.74
CA ALA A 9 -8.12 -13.18 -20.97
C ALA A 9 -6.80 -12.39 -20.83
N LEU A 10 -6.42 -11.62 -21.86
CA LEU A 10 -5.24 -10.75 -21.81
C LEU A 10 -5.45 -9.59 -20.84
N TRP A 11 -6.60 -8.92 -20.89
CA TRP A 11 -6.91 -7.82 -19.98
C TRP A 11 -6.91 -8.24 -18.52
N VAL A 12 -7.53 -9.39 -18.19
CA VAL A 12 -7.50 -9.92 -16.82
C VAL A 12 -6.07 -10.23 -16.36
N LYS A 13 -5.21 -10.78 -17.23
CA LYS A 13 -3.79 -11.01 -16.89
C LYS A 13 -3.04 -9.71 -16.59
N ILE A 14 -3.28 -8.67 -17.38
CA ILE A 14 -2.68 -7.34 -17.17
C ILE A 14 -3.17 -6.76 -15.83
N GLU A 15 -4.47 -6.82 -15.54
CA GLU A 15 -5.04 -6.37 -14.26
C GLU A 15 -4.44 -7.10 -13.07
N LEU A 16 -4.28 -8.42 -13.15
CA LEU A 16 -3.64 -9.21 -12.09
C LEU A 16 -2.17 -8.85 -11.89
N ALA A 17 -1.43 -8.59 -12.96
CA ALA A 17 -0.05 -8.12 -12.87
C ALA A 17 0.03 -6.76 -12.17
N PHE A 18 -0.85 -5.81 -12.53
CA PHE A 18 -0.92 -4.52 -11.84
C PHE A 18 -1.31 -4.67 -10.36
N ASN A 19 -2.28 -5.53 -10.03
CA ASN A 19 -2.65 -5.80 -8.64
C ASN A 19 -1.49 -6.40 -7.84
N ALA A 20 -0.70 -7.30 -8.45
CA ALA A 20 0.48 -7.88 -7.82
C ALA A 20 1.56 -6.83 -7.55
N VAL A 21 1.84 -5.96 -8.54
CA VAL A 21 2.79 -4.85 -8.38
C VAL A 21 2.30 -3.88 -7.30
N ALA A 22 1.01 -3.53 -7.30
CA ALA A 22 0.43 -2.65 -6.30
C ALA A 22 0.46 -3.27 -4.89
N ALA A 23 0.22 -4.58 -4.75
CA ALA A 23 0.35 -5.30 -3.49
C ALA A 23 1.78 -5.21 -2.94
N LEU A 24 2.78 -5.50 -3.78
CA LEU A 24 4.20 -5.44 -3.40
C LEU A 24 4.62 -4.03 -3.01
N ALA A 25 4.27 -3.04 -3.83
CA ALA A 25 4.56 -1.63 -3.54
C ALA A 25 3.93 -1.22 -2.20
N SER A 26 2.67 -1.60 -1.97
CA SER A 26 1.95 -1.30 -0.73
C SER A 26 2.66 -1.88 0.51
N ILE A 27 3.10 -3.14 0.45
CA ILE A 27 3.84 -3.78 1.54
C ILE A 27 5.18 -3.06 1.81
N ILE A 28 5.91 -2.73 0.76
CA ILE A 28 7.20 -2.01 0.87
C ILE A 28 6.99 -0.65 1.52
N PHE A 29 6.02 0.14 1.05
CA PHE A 29 5.70 1.45 1.63
C PHE A 29 5.19 1.36 3.07
N THR A 30 4.40 0.33 3.42
CA THR A 30 4.05 0.06 4.82
C THR A 30 5.30 -0.15 5.67
N GLY A 31 6.31 -0.88 5.18
CA GLY A 31 7.57 -1.07 5.87
C GLY A 31 8.31 0.25 6.15
N PHE A 32 8.42 1.12 5.14
CA PHE A 32 9.03 2.44 5.31
C PHE A 32 8.27 3.32 6.32
N LEU A 33 6.94 3.30 6.28
CA LEU A 33 6.11 4.08 7.19
C LEU A 33 6.19 3.55 8.63
N LEU A 34 6.27 2.23 8.82
CA LEU A 34 6.48 1.62 10.14
C LEU A 34 7.86 1.98 10.70
N TYR A 35 8.90 1.98 9.86
CA TYR A 35 10.23 2.42 10.26
C TYR A 35 10.24 3.89 10.68
N ASP A 36 9.59 4.77 9.90
CA ASP A 36 9.45 6.19 10.22
C ASP A 36 8.65 6.41 11.51
N TYR A 37 7.61 5.61 11.72
CA TYR A 37 6.83 5.59 12.96
C TYR A 37 7.69 5.21 14.19
N ILE A 38 8.50 4.17 14.09
CA ILE A 38 9.40 3.73 15.17
C ILE A 38 10.43 4.82 15.49
N LYS A 39 11.00 5.46 14.46
CA LYS A 39 11.92 6.59 14.64
C LYS A 39 11.28 7.74 15.39
N LEU A 40 10.06 8.10 15.03
CA LEU A 40 9.30 9.13 15.73
C LEU A 40 9.08 8.77 17.20
N GLU A 41 8.64 7.55 17.50
CA GLU A 41 8.44 7.12 18.89
C GLU A 41 9.74 7.21 19.70
N ASN A 42 10.89 6.90 19.08
CA ASN A 42 12.24 7.01 19.67
C ASN A 42 12.84 8.44 19.71
N ASP A 43 12.02 9.48 19.57
CA ASP A 43 12.44 10.91 19.61
C ASP A 43 13.35 11.35 18.45
N GLU A 44 13.51 10.55 17.39
CA GLU A 44 14.18 10.95 16.15
C GLU A 44 13.23 11.76 15.25
N TYR A 45 12.81 12.93 15.73
CA TYR A 45 11.83 13.82 15.06
C TYR A 45 12.48 14.86 14.11
N ASN A 46 13.81 14.98 14.11
CA ASN A 46 14.51 16.09 13.45
C ASN A 46 14.26 16.19 11.95
N HIS A 47 14.05 15.07 11.24
CA HIS A 47 13.76 15.11 9.81
C HIS A 47 12.33 15.60 9.50
N HIS A 48 11.41 15.52 10.46
CA HIS A 48 10.04 16.02 10.33
C HIS A 48 9.88 17.50 10.73
N GLN A 49 10.84 18.06 11.47
CA GLN A 49 10.82 19.48 11.87
C GLN A 49 10.82 20.44 10.68
N ASN A 50 11.47 20.04 9.59
CA ASN A 50 11.59 20.86 8.37
C ASN A 50 10.52 20.52 7.32
N LEU A 51 9.65 19.55 7.59
CA LEU A 51 8.60 19.16 6.66
C LEU A 51 7.31 19.96 6.92
N PRO A 52 6.60 20.39 5.87
CA PRO A 52 5.31 21.02 6.04
C PRO A 52 4.27 20.00 6.54
N PRO A 53 3.34 20.41 7.41
CA PRO A 53 3.18 21.73 8.01
C PRO A 53 4.13 21.96 9.20
N PRO A 54 4.72 23.15 9.34
CA PRO A 54 5.75 23.43 10.35
C PRO A 54 5.23 23.46 11.82
N ASN A 55 3.90 23.36 12.04
CA ASN A 55 3.27 23.68 13.33
C ASN A 55 2.58 22.51 14.03
N ILE A 56 2.83 21.25 13.64
CA ILE A 56 2.09 20.09 14.19
C ILE A 56 2.87 19.29 15.25
N GLY A 57 4.17 19.58 15.43
CA GLY A 57 5.02 18.94 16.44
C GLY A 57 5.10 17.41 16.33
N LYS A 58 5.83 16.77 17.25
CA LYS A 58 5.99 15.31 17.29
C LYS A 58 4.65 14.58 17.33
N SER A 59 3.72 15.03 18.17
CA SER A 59 2.41 14.39 18.35
C SER A 59 1.55 14.43 17.09
N GLY A 60 1.52 15.57 16.38
CA GLY A 60 0.77 15.71 15.13
C GLY A 60 1.36 14.87 14.01
N TRP A 61 2.70 14.83 13.89
CA TRP A 61 3.38 13.94 12.93
C TRP A 61 3.12 12.46 13.23
N THR A 62 3.19 12.08 14.50
CA THR A 62 2.88 10.71 14.95
C THR A 62 1.45 10.32 14.56
N ASN A 63 0.47 11.20 14.79
CA ASN A 63 -0.92 10.93 14.42
C ASN A 63 -1.10 10.78 12.89
N ARG A 64 -0.43 11.62 12.09
CA ARG A 64 -0.47 11.50 10.63
C ARG A 64 0.07 10.17 10.15
N ILE A 65 1.25 9.79 10.63
CA ILE A 65 1.88 8.53 10.22
C ILE A 65 1.05 7.33 10.67
N ARG A 66 0.45 7.36 11.87
CA ARG A 66 -0.49 6.31 12.29
C ARG A 66 -1.65 6.13 11.31
N ILE A 67 -2.28 7.21 10.88
CA ILE A 67 -3.39 7.18 9.90
C ILE A 67 -2.92 6.60 8.56
N VAL A 68 -1.77 7.07 8.06
CA VAL A 68 -1.22 6.61 6.77
C VAL A 68 -0.80 5.13 6.85
N VAL A 69 -0.09 4.72 7.90
CA VAL A 69 0.29 3.30 8.15
C VAL A 69 -0.94 2.41 8.16
N PHE A 70 -1.97 2.78 8.94
CA PHE A 70 -3.20 1.99 9.02
C PHE A 70 -3.88 1.87 7.65
N SER A 71 -3.98 2.98 6.92
CA SER A 71 -4.58 3.00 5.58
C SER A 71 -3.79 2.12 4.61
N GLN A 72 -2.45 2.14 4.69
CA GLN A 72 -1.58 1.34 3.84
C GLN A 72 -1.64 -0.16 4.18
N ILE A 73 -1.79 -0.51 5.47
CA ILE A 73 -2.02 -1.90 5.90
C ILE A 73 -3.33 -2.41 5.32
N MET A 74 -4.42 -1.63 5.45
CA MET A 74 -5.71 -1.99 4.88
C MET A 74 -5.65 -2.16 3.36
N GLN A 75 -4.98 -1.24 2.67
CA GLN A 75 -4.77 -1.34 1.22
C GLN A 75 -3.99 -2.60 0.83
N SER A 76 -2.93 -2.94 1.57
CA SER A 76 -2.16 -4.17 1.36
C SER A 76 -3.03 -5.42 1.53
N ILE A 77 -3.86 -5.46 2.57
CA ILE A 77 -4.79 -6.56 2.83
C ILE A 77 -5.79 -6.69 1.66
N PHE A 78 -6.36 -5.59 1.18
CA PHE A 78 -7.31 -5.64 0.06
C PHE A 78 -6.67 -6.13 -1.25
N TYR A 79 -5.45 -5.70 -1.56
CA TYR A 79 -4.74 -6.23 -2.73
C TYR A 79 -4.42 -7.72 -2.59
N LEU A 80 -3.95 -8.16 -1.43
CA LEU A 80 -3.67 -9.58 -1.17
C LEU A 80 -4.95 -10.42 -1.25
N LEU A 81 -6.06 -9.94 -0.71
CA LEU A 81 -7.37 -10.60 -0.83
C LEU A 81 -7.82 -10.64 -2.29
N SER A 82 -7.72 -9.55 -3.04
CA SER A 82 -8.06 -9.51 -4.47
C SER A 82 -7.27 -10.56 -5.25
N LEU A 83 -5.95 -10.65 -5.03
CA LEU A 83 -5.10 -11.66 -5.67
C LEU A 83 -5.42 -13.09 -5.21
N TYR A 84 -5.68 -13.30 -3.92
CA TYR A 84 -6.06 -14.60 -3.39
C TYR A 84 -7.38 -15.09 -3.99
N TRP A 85 -8.38 -14.22 -4.08
CA TRP A 85 -9.68 -14.54 -4.67
C TRP A 85 -9.57 -14.76 -6.17
N ALA A 86 -8.77 -13.94 -6.86
CA ALA A 86 -8.46 -14.16 -8.27
C ALA A 86 -7.78 -15.51 -8.48
N HIS A 87 -6.83 -15.91 -7.65
CA HIS A 87 -6.20 -17.23 -7.75
C HIS A 87 -7.17 -18.38 -7.38
N ARG A 88 -8.06 -18.17 -6.40
CA ARG A 88 -8.96 -19.21 -5.88
C ARG A 88 -10.19 -19.44 -6.76
N TYR A 89 -10.71 -18.38 -7.37
CA TYR A 89 -12.00 -18.35 -8.08
C TYR A 89 -11.87 -17.84 -9.54
N GLY A 90 -10.72 -17.33 -9.95
CA GLY A 90 -10.47 -16.73 -11.26
C GLY A 90 -9.37 -17.44 -12.08
N LEU A 91 -9.64 -17.57 -13.38
CA LEU A 91 -8.82 -18.19 -14.42
C LEU A 91 -8.69 -19.73 -14.37
N ASN A 92 -9.81 -20.42 -14.68
CA ASN A 92 -9.78 -21.58 -15.57
C ASN A 92 -9.88 -21.10 -17.03
#